data_AF-A0A831LBN1-F1
#
_entry.id   AF-A0A831LBN1-F1
#
_cell.length_a   1.000
_cell.length_b   1.000
_cell.length_c   1.000
_cell.angle_alpha   90.00
_cell.angle_beta   90.00
_cell.angle_gamma   90.00
#
_symmetry.space_group_name_H-M   'P 1'
#
loop_
_entity.id
_entity.type
_entity.pdbx_description
1 polymer ?
#
loop_
_entity_poly.entity_id
_entity_poly.type
_entity_poly.pdbx_seq_one_letter_code
_entity_poly.pdbx_strand_id
1 'polypeptide(L)' 'MNDKRPICEFCGEPAIGVQILGCCKQEVCHRHAEQLLRDMKPGERKEWGVCYFVRYDEE' A
#
# COMPACT_ATOMS: atom_id res chain seq x y z
N MET A 1 8.46 -18.93 9.34
CA MET A 1 7.46 -17.91 8.98
C MET A 1 8.18 -16.87 8.16
N ASN A 2 7.70 -16.54 6.95
CA ASN A 2 8.39 -15.61 6.06
C ASN A 2 7.74 -14.23 6.19
N ASP A 3 8.02 -13.57 7.31
CA ASP A 3 7.69 -12.17 7.62
C ASP A 3 8.49 -11.21 6.71
N LYS A 4 8.33 -11.34 5.40
CA LYS A 4 8.78 -10.29 4.49
C LYS A 4 7.73 -9.21 4.55
N ARG A 5 7.94 -8.24 5.45
CA ARG A 5 7.25 -6.95 5.33
C ARG A 5 7.47 -6.47 3.89
N PRO A 6 6.40 -6.17 3.16
CA PRO A 6 6.53 -5.72 1.80
C PRO A 6 7.37 -4.44 1.73
N ILE A 7 8.12 -4.30 0.65
CA ILE A 7 8.98 -3.14 0.40
C ILE A 7 8.42 -2.34 -0.77
N CYS A 8 8.68 -1.05 -0.76
CA CYS A 8 8.29 -0.15 -1.81
C CYS A 8 9.04 -0.48 -3.09
N GLU A 9 8.31 -0.68 -4.18
CA GLU A 9 8.90 -1.02 -5.49
C GLU A 9 9.70 0.12 -6.12
N PHE A 10 9.59 1.35 -5.58
CA PHE A 10 10.28 2.53 -6.09
C PHE A 10 11.62 2.81 -5.39
N CYS A 11 11.69 2.61 -4.07
CA CYS A 11 12.87 2.97 -3.28
C CYS A 11 13.37 1.87 -2.33
N GLY A 12 12.65 0.76 -2.17
CA GLY A 12 13.00 -0.32 -1.26
C GLY A 12 12.76 -0.04 0.23
N GLU A 13 12.21 1.13 0.60
CA GLU A 13 11.75 1.40 1.96
C GLU A 13 10.57 0.49 2.35
N PRO A 14 10.28 0.26 3.64
CA PRO A 14 9.11 -0.51 4.04
C PRO A 14 7.82 0.05 3.43
N ALA A 15 7.09 -0.81 2.73
CA ALA A 15 5.80 -0.44 2.16
C ALA A 15 4.79 -0.27 3.29
N ILE A 16 4.01 0.80 3.21
CA ILE A 16 2.94 1.09 4.16
C ILE A 16 1.61 0.46 3.73
N GLY A 17 1.54 0.03 2.47
CA GLY A 17 0.35 -0.51 1.85
C GLY A 17 0.59 -0.80 0.38
N VAL A 18 -0.48 -1.22 -0.28
CA VAL A 18 -0.54 -1.48 -1.71
C VAL A 18 -1.65 -0.63 -2.33
N GLN A 19 -1.35 -0.07 -3.49
CA GLN A 19 -2.31 0.58 -4.36
C GLN A 19 -2.42 -0.19 -5.66
N ILE A 20 -3.65 -0.50 -6.06
CA ILE A 20 -4.00 -1.22 -7.27
C ILE A 20 -4.80 -0.24 -8.10
N LEU A 21 -4.23 0.21 -9.22
CA LEU A 21 -4.87 1.15 -10.12
C LEU A 21 -5.20 0.41 -11.41
N GLY A 22 -6.42 -0.11 -11.50
CA GLY A 22 -6.83 -0.95 -12.62
C GLY A 22 -6.15 -2.31 -12.59
N CYS A 23 -5.27 -2.57 -13.56
CA CYS A 23 -4.54 -3.83 -13.67
C CYS A 23 -3.17 -3.82 -12.97
N CYS A 24 -2.69 -2.65 -12.55
CA CYS A 24 -1.37 -2.50 -11.96
C CYS A 24 -1.47 -2.50 -10.43
N LYS A 25 -0.89 -3.51 -9.78
CA LYS A 25 -0.67 -3.56 -8.32
C LYS A 25 0.72 -3.00 -8.02
N GLN A 26 0.80 -2.05 -7.08
CA GLN A 26 2.06 -1.46 -6.66
C GLN A 26 2.18 -1.31 -5.14
N GLU A 27 3.30 -1.76 -4.59
CA GLU A 27 3.61 -1.64 -3.16
C GLU A 27 4.43 -0.39 -2.89
N VAL A 28 3.96 0.45 -1.98
CA VAL A 28 4.43 1.83 -1.86
C VAL A 28 4.69 2.22 -0.40
N CYS A 29 5.78 2.97 -0.17
CA CYS A 29 6.10 3.54 1.14
C CYS A 29 5.39 4.89 1.34
N HIS A 30 5.50 5.50 2.53
CA HIS A 30 4.87 6.79 2.84
C HIS A 30 5.22 7.93 1.87
N ARG A 31 6.37 7.86 1.19
CA ARG A 31 6.77 8.88 0.19
C ARG A 31 6.10 8.67 -1.16
N HIS A 32 6.07 7.42 -1.64
CA HIS A 32 5.56 7.04 -2.96
C HIS A 32 4.06 6.69 -2.97
N ALA A 33 3.44 6.52 -1.81
CA ALA A 33 2.03 6.21 -1.70
C ALA A 33 1.16 7.40 -2.10
N GLU A 34 0.02 7.12 -2.73
CA GLU A 34 -1.00 8.13 -2.96
C GLU A 34 -1.45 8.78 -1.64
N GLN A 35 -1.85 10.05 -1.71
CA GLN A 35 -2.29 10.79 -0.54
C GLN A 35 -3.45 10.09 0.19
N LEU A 36 -4.31 9.41 -0.57
CA LEU A 36 -5.39 8.60 -0.05
C LEU A 36 -4.91 7.44 0.84
N LEU A 37 -3.91 6.67 0.39
CA LEU A 37 -3.32 5.58 1.17
C LEU A 37 -2.57 6.08 2.41
N ARG A 38 -2.01 7.30 2.35
CA ARG A 38 -1.37 7.94 3.51
C ARG A 38 -2.38 8.34 4.59
N ASP A 39 -3.54 8.83 4.17
CA ASP A 39 -4.61 9.29 5.08
C ASP A 39 -5.44 8.12 5.64
N MET A 40 -5.36 6.94 5.01
CA MET A 40 -5.98 5.72 5.50
C MET A 40 -5.35 5.22 6.80
N LYS A 41 -6.20 4.68 7.67
CA LYS A 41 -5.77 4.04 8.91
C LYS A 41 -5.04 2.71 8.64
N PRO A 42 -4.08 2.31 9.49
CA PRO A 42 -3.50 0.96 9.42
C PRO A 42 -4.60 -0.11 9.44
N GLY A 43 -4.47 -1.11 8.56
CA GLY A 43 -5.47 -2.16 8.36
C GLY A 43 -6.71 -1.76 7.55
N GLU A 44 -6.84 -0.49 7.14
CA GLU A 44 -7.98 -0.03 6.34
C GLU A 44 -7.81 -0.42 4.86
N ARG A 45 -8.93 -0.75 4.21
CA ARG A 45 -8.98 -1.01 2.76
C ARG A 45 -10.11 -0.18 2.14
N LYS A 46 -9.85 0.40 0.98
CA LYS A 46 -10.83 1.15 0.20
C LYS A 46 -10.81 0.72 -1.25
N GLU A 47 -11.99 0.62 -1.84
CA GLU A 47 -12.20 0.17 -3.20
C GLU A 47 -13.11 1.14 -3.96
N TRP A 48 -12.74 1.44 -5.20
CA TRP A 48 -13.47 2.31 -6.12
C TRP A 48 -13.50 1.65 -7.50
N GLY A 49 -14.34 0.62 -7.62
CA GLY A 49 -14.47 -0.15 -8.85
C GLY A 49 -13.18 -0.89 -9.19
N VAL A 50 -12.42 -0.39 -10.17
CA VAL A 50 -11.16 -1.01 -10.62
C VAL A 50 -9.93 -0.57 -9.82
N CYS A 51 -10.07 0.41 -8.92
CA CYS A 51 -8.98 0.90 -8.09
C CYS A 51 -9.16 0.45 -6.64
N TYR A 52 -8.11 -0.13 -6.05
CA TYR A 52 -8.11 -0.62 -4.68
C TYR A 52 -6.89 -0.09 -3.92
N PHE A 53 -7.11 0.33 -2.68
CA PHE A 53 -6.06 0.78 -1.78
C PHE A 53 -6.15 -0.06 -0.50
N VAL A 54 -5.05 -0.65 -0.09
CA VAL A 54 -4.98 -1.47 1.12
C VAL A 54 -3.82 -0.98 1.95
N ARG A 55 -4.12 -0.44 3.13
CA ARG A 55 -3.12 -0.05 4.11
C ARG A 55 -2.75 -1.28 4.93
N TYR A 56 -1.46 -1.57 5.05
CA TYR A 56 -0.99 -2.65 5.90
C TYR A 56 -1.17 -2.28 7.37
N ASP A 57 -1.39 -3.30 8.20
CA ASP A 57 -1.50 -3.13 9.64
C ASP A 57 -0.11 -2.87 10.24
N GLU A 58 -0.05 -2.02 11.26
CA GLU A 58 1.18 -1.76 12.02
C GLU A 58 1.19 -2.69 13.24
N GLU A 59 1.40 -3.99 13.01
CA GLU A 59 1.70 -4.94 14.10
C GLU A 59 3.15 -4.82 14.61
#